data_AF-A0A2G9Z7R0-F1
#
_entry.id   AF-A0A2G9Z7R0-F1
#
_cell.length_a   1.000
_cell.length_b   1.000
_cell.length_c   1.000
_cell.angle_alpha   90.00
_cell.angle_beta   90.00
_cell.angle_gamma   90.00
#
_symmetry.space_group_name_H-M   'P 1'
#
loop_
_entity.id
_entity.type
_entity.pdbx_description
1 polymer ?
#
loop_
_entity_poly.entity_id
_entity_poly.type
_entity_poly.pdbx_seq_one_letter_code
_entity_poly.pdbx_strand_id
1 'polypeptide(L)'
;KKLENEMLKKIIEKTKFDDLPDKIIANEVEVIINELATDLTDKGLKIETWLANIKKTMDEFKHDLRPQAEIRVKSALIIRAVAHQENIKVADQELKAEIDKLKKVYQNSPEIEKQLQLPAYKAQLANILNGQKVVEWLKKKMIN
;
A
#
# COMPACT_ATOMS: atom_id res chain seq x y z
N LYS A 1 -7.95 -7.88 -5.07
CA LYS A 1 -7.11 -6.85 -5.73
C LYS A 1 -7.80 -6.09 -6.86
N LYS A 2 -8.10 -6.67 -8.05
CA LYS A 2 -8.74 -5.88 -9.14
C LYS A 2 -10.08 -5.23 -8.72
N LEU A 3 -10.97 -6.01 -8.10
CA LEU A 3 -12.25 -5.52 -7.59
C LEU A 3 -12.10 -4.42 -6.52
N GLU A 4 -11.10 -4.52 -5.63
CA GLU A 4 -10.82 -3.52 -4.59
C GLU A 4 -10.38 -2.19 -5.19
N ASN A 5 -9.52 -2.25 -6.21
CA ASN A 5 -9.04 -1.05 -6.89
C ASN A 5 -10.18 -0.33 -7.63
N GLU A 6 -11.06 -1.09 -8.31
CA GLU A 6 -12.23 -0.52 -8.98
C GLU A 6 -13.22 0.08 -7.98
N MET A 7 -13.42 -0.58 -6.84
CA MET A 7 -14.24 -0.08 -5.73
C MET A 7 -13.71 1.25 -5.20
N LEU A 8 -12.42 1.31 -4.85
CA LEU A 8 -11.78 2.53 -4.36
C LEU A 8 -11.82 3.65 -5.40
N LYS A 9 -11.61 3.33 -6.68
CA LYS A 9 -11.73 4.31 -7.77
C LYS A 9 -13.13 4.93 -7.83
N LYS A 10 -14.19 4.12 -7.74
CA LYS A 10 -15.57 4.64 -7.70
C LYS A 10 -15.85 5.52 -6.49
N ILE A 11 -15.24 5.21 -5.34
CA ILE A 11 -15.36 6.05 -4.13
C ILE A 11 -14.60 7.36 -4.33
N ILE A 12 -13.41 7.32 -4.93
CA ILE A 12 -12.61 8.50 -5.26
C ILE A 12 -13.39 9.44 -6.18
N GLU A 13 -14.02 8.92 -7.23
CA GLU A 13 -14.82 9.70 -8.18
C GLU A 13 -16.01 10.43 -7.52
N LYS A 14 -16.52 9.91 -6.40
CA LYS A 14 -17.62 10.50 -5.63
C LYS A 14 -17.16 11.34 -4.43
N THR A 15 -15.87 11.34 -4.12
CA THR A 15 -15.30 12.04 -2.97
C THR A 15 -14.68 13.34 -3.43
N LYS A 16 -14.98 14.43 -2.73
CA LYS A 16 -14.26 15.69 -2.92
C LYS A 16 -12.95 15.63 -2.13
N PHE A 17 -11.87 15.96 -2.80
CA PHE A 17 -10.56 16.14 -2.19
C PHE A 17 -10.21 17.61 -2.26
N ASP A 18 -9.69 18.15 -1.17
CA ASP A 18 -9.01 19.44 -1.20
C ASP A 18 -7.75 19.34 -2.06
N ASP A 19 -7.17 20.47 -2.41
CA ASP A 19 -5.97 20.53 -3.24
C ASP A 19 -4.84 19.70 -2.61
N LEU A 20 -4.52 18.57 -3.24
CA LEU A 20 -3.46 17.68 -2.81
C LEU A 20 -2.11 18.32 -3.16
N PRO A 21 -1.21 18.55 -2.18
CA PRO A 21 0.10 19.10 -2.46
C PRO A 21 0.86 18.20 -3.45
N ASP A 22 1.43 18.79 -4.51
CA ASP A 22 2.19 18.08 -5.54
C ASP A 22 3.30 17.21 -4.95
N LYS A 23 3.92 17.67 -3.88
CA LYS A 23 4.97 16.94 -3.16
C LYS A 23 4.49 15.58 -2.66
N ILE A 24 3.23 15.45 -2.25
CA ILE A 24 2.68 14.17 -1.78
C ILE A 24 2.54 13.20 -2.95
N ILE A 25 2.05 13.67 -4.10
CA ILE A 25 1.94 12.83 -5.31
C ILE A 25 3.33 12.44 -5.81
N ALA A 26 4.29 13.38 -5.83
CA ALA A 26 5.66 13.10 -6.24
C ALA A 26 6.33 12.05 -5.34
N ASN A 27 6.15 12.16 -4.02
CA ASN A 27 6.67 11.15 -3.09
C ASN A 27 6.07 9.76 -3.38
N GLU A 28 4.77 9.67 -3.68
CA GLU A 28 4.13 8.40 -4.01
C GLU A 28 4.63 7.84 -5.36
N VAL A 29 4.93 8.69 -6.35
CA VAL A 29 5.60 8.25 -7.59
C VAL A 29 6.95 7.61 -7.28
N GLU A 30 7.76 8.21 -6.41
CA GLU A 30 9.05 7.62 -6.01
C GLU A 30 8.85 6.28 -5.28
N VAL A 31 7.81 6.15 -4.44
CA VAL A 31 7.47 4.87 -3.81
C VAL A 31 7.15 3.80 -4.85
N ILE A 32 6.31 4.11 -5.85
CA ILE A 32 5.97 3.17 -6.93
C ILE A 32 7.22 2.75 -7.72
N ILE A 33 8.13 3.70 -7.99
CA ILE A 33 9.39 3.43 -8.69
C ILE A 33 10.28 2.52 -7.86
N ASN A 34 10.41 2.78 -6.55
CA ASN A 34 11.21 1.95 -5.65
C ASN A 34 10.64 0.53 -5.53
N GLU A 35 9.32 0.37 -5.44
CA GLU A 35 8.65 -0.94 -5.47
C GLU A 35 9.04 -1.71 -6.74
N LEU A 36 8.94 -1.06 -7.91
CA LEU A 36 9.33 -1.67 -9.18
C LEU A 36 10.83 -1.99 -9.22
N ALA A 37 11.69 -1.10 -8.73
CA ALA A 37 13.13 -1.29 -8.72
C ALA A 37 13.54 -2.48 -7.84
N THR A 38 12.91 -2.66 -6.68
CA THR A 38 13.08 -3.84 -5.83
C THR A 38 12.64 -5.11 -6.55
N ASP A 39 11.44 -5.13 -7.13
CA ASP A 39 10.91 -6.28 -7.87
C ASP A 39 11.79 -6.67 -9.08
N LEU A 40 12.41 -5.69 -9.74
CA LEU A 40 13.36 -5.91 -10.83
C LEU A 40 14.70 -6.44 -10.31
N THR A 41 15.21 -5.87 -9.21
CA THR A 41 16.47 -6.29 -8.59
C THR A 41 16.40 -7.74 -8.13
N ASP A 42 15.27 -8.16 -7.56
CA ASP A 42 15.01 -9.55 -7.15
C ASP A 42 15.04 -10.52 -8.34
N LYS A 43 14.81 -10.02 -9.56
CA LYS A 43 14.92 -10.77 -10.83
C LYS A 43 16.28 -10.58 -11.52
N GLY A 44 17.23 -9.92 -10.87
CA GLY A 44 18.55 -9.60 -11.42
C GLY A 44 18.55 -8.54 -12.53
N LEU A 45 17.50 -7.72 -12.62
CA LEU A 45 17.35 -6.66 -13.61
C LEU A 45 17.55 -5.27 -12.99
N LYS A 46 18.15 -4.37 -13.78
CA LYS A 46 18.27 -2.95 -13.42
C LYS A 46 17.14 -2.14 -14.04
N ILE A 47 16.62 -1.15 -13.32
CA ILE A 47 15.49 -0.32 -13.78
C ILE A 47 15.86 0.48 -15.03
N GLU A 48 17.11 0.92 -15.16
CA GLU A 48 17.61 1.65 -16.31
C GLU A 48 17.56 0.81 -17.58
N THR A 49 17.97 -0.47 -17.49
CA THR A 49 17.88 -1.43 -18.58
C THR A 49 16.43 -1.72 -18.95
N TRP A 50 15.55 -1.85 -17.95
CA TRP A 50 14.12 -2.07 -18.18
C TRP A 50 13.46 -0.89 -18.88
N LEU A 51 13.75 0.34 -18.44
CA LEU A 51 13.27 1.58 -19.06
C LEU A 51 13.76 1.71 -20.52
N ALA A 52 15.03 1.39 -20.78
CA ALA A 52 15.58 1.37 -22.13
C ALA A 52 14.84 0.37 -23.05
N ASN A 53 14.49 -0.81 -22.54
CA ASN A 53 13.74 -1.82 -23.30
C ASN A 53 12.34 -1.33 -23.71
N ILE A 54 11.67 -0.57 -22.84
CA ILE A 54 10.36 0.03 -23.16
C ILE A 54 10.47 1.41 -23.84
N LYS A 55 11.70 1.85 -24.16
CA LYS A 55 12.02 3.12 -24.81
C LYS A 55 11.46 4.33 -24.06
N LYS A 56 11.56 4.34 -22.73
CA LYS A 56 11.17 5.46 -21.88
C LYS A 56 12.35 5.99 -21.08
N THR A 57 12.37 7.29 -20.87
CA THR A 57 13.23 7.93 -19.87
C THR A 57 12.60 7.81 -18.48
N MET A 58 13.40 8.05 -17.44
CA MET A 58 12.90 8.08 -16.06
C MET A 58 11.84 9.17 -15.86
N ASP A 59 12.00 10.34 -16.48
CA ASP A 59 11.08 11.46 -16.33
C ASP A 59 9.72 11.20 -17.02
N GLU A 60 9.74 10.62 -18.22
CA GLU A 60 8.51 10.16 -18.89
C GLU A 60 7.79 9.10 -18.06
N PHE A 61 8.54 8.15 -17.49
CA PHE A 61 7.96 7.13 -16.64
C PHE A 61 7.35 7.72 -15.36
N LYS A 62 8.04 8.66 -14.70
CA LYS A 62 7.49 9.42 -13.56
C LYS A 62 6.19 10.12 -13.91
N HIS A 63 6.14 10.78 -15.07
CA HIS A 63 4.94 11.44 -15.55
C HIS A 63 3.77 10.46 -15.73
N ASP A 64 4.02 9.32 -16.37
CA ASP A 64 3.01 8.27 -16.59
C ASP A 64 2.49 7.65 -15.30
N LEU A 65 3.31 7.65 -14.24
CA LEU A 65 2.92 7.14 -12.92
C LEU A 65 2.10 8.14 -12.11
N ARG A 66 2.10 9.44 -12.43
CA ARG A 66 1.38 10.46 -11.65
C ARG A 66 -0.11 10.13 -11.43
N PRO A 67 -0.90 9.73 -12.44
CA PRO A 67 -2.30 9.39 -12.23
C PRO A 67 -2.50 8.20 -11.29
N GLN A 68 -1.61 7.20 -11.37
CA GLN A 68 -1.65 6.05 -10.46
C GLN A 68 -1.27 6.45 -9.03
N ALA A 69 -0.24 7.27 -8.87
CA ALA A 69 0.18 7.81 -7.58
C ALA A 69 -0.94 8.62 -6.93
N GLU A 70 -1.63 9.46 -7.70
CA GLU A 70 -2.79 10.22 -7.22
C GLU A 70 -3.91 9.31 -6.71
N ILE A 71 -4.24 8.24 -7.46
CA ILE A 71 -5.23 7.25 -7.02
C ILE A 71 -4.79 6.57 -5.72
N ARG A 72 -3.50 6.21 -5.57
CA ARG A 72 -2.98 5.59 -4.35
C ARG A 72 -3.06 6.53 -3.15
N VAL A 73 -2.65 7.79 -3.31
CA VAL A 73 -2.76 8.83 -2.26
C VAL A 73 -4.21 9.01 -1.83
N LYS A 74 -5.13 9.21 -2.80
CA LYS A 74 -6.55 9.39 -2.52
C LYS A 74 -7.18 8.17 -1.85
N SER A 75 -6.81 6.96 -2.29
CA SER A 75 -7.24 5.71 -1.66
C SER A 75 -6.78 5.63 -0.20
N ALA A 76 -5.52 5.96 0.07
CA ALA A 76 -4.98 5.95 1.43
C ALA A 76 -5.70 6.95 2.35
N LEU A 77 -6.05 8.13 1.83
CA LEU A 77 -6.82 9.14 2.57
C LEU A 77 -8.24 8.64 2.89
N ILE A 78 -8.95 8.06 1.91
CA ILE A 78 -10.27 7.45 2.13
C ILE A 78 -10.18 6.36 3.19
N ILE A 79 -9.22 5.44 3.06
CA ILE A 79 -9.05 4.33 3.99
C ILE A 79 -8.83 4.85 5.42
N ARG A 80 -7.98 5.87 5.58
CA ARG A 80 -7.71 6.49 6.88
C ARG A 80 -8.94 7.19 7.45
N ALA A 81 -9.69 7.91 6.62
CA ALA A 81 -10.90 8.62 7.02
C ALA A 81 -11.98 7.63 7.50
N VAL A 82 -12.22 6.55 6.74
CA VAL A 82 -13.17 5.50 7.12
C VAL A 82 -12.72 4.78 8.38
N ALA A 83 -11.42 4.47 8.51
CA ALA A 83 -10.88 3.86 9.72
C ALA A 83 -11.20 4.71 10.97
N HIS A 84 -11.04 6.02 10.86
CA HIS A 84 -11.30 6.95 11.95
C HIS A 84 -12.81 7.08 12.24
N GLN A 85 -13.62 7.33 11.21
CA GLN A 85 -15.06 7.55 11.34
C GLN A 85 -15.79 6.34 11.90
N GLU A 86 -15.45 5.14 11.42
CA GLU A 86 -16.08 3.89 11.83
C GLU A 86 -15.35 3.21 13.01
N ASN A 87 -14.33 3.89 13.57
CA ASN A 87 -13.46 3.39 14.64
C ASN A 87 -12.93 1.98 14.37
N ILE A 88 -12.55 1.71 13.11
CA ILE A 88 -11.99 0.44 12.69
C ILE A 88 -10.53 0.40 13.13
N LYS A 89 -10.25 -0.45 14.11
CA LYS A 89 -8.92 -0.74 14.61
C LYS A 89 -8.71 -2.25 14.67
N VAL A 90 -7.50 -2.68 14.38
CA VAL A 90 -7.02 -4.03 14.63
C VAL A 90 -6.92 -4.21 16.13
N ALA A 91 -7.56 -5.24 16.66
CA ALA A 91 -7.42 -5.58 18.06
C ALA A 91 -6.04 -6.17 18.31
N ASP A 92 -5.50 -5.99 19.52
CA ASP A 92 -4.21 -6.57 19.90
C ASP A 92 -4.16 -8.08 19.70
N GLN A 93 -5.31 -8.75 19.89
CA GLN A 93 -5.46 -10.19 19.65
C GLN A 93 -5.31 -10.57 18.17
N GLU A 94 -5.91 -9.78 17.26
CA GLU A 94 -5.77 -10.00 15.80
C GLU A 94 -4.32 -9.74 15.36
N LEU A 95 -3.70 -8.68 15.87
CA LEU A 95 -2.30 -8.37 15.58
C LEU A 95 -1.38 -9.49 16.08
N LYS A 96 -1.60 -9.98 17.30
CA LYS A 96 -0.84 -11.10 17.86
C LYS A 96 -1.00 -12.37 17.02
N ALA A 97 -2.23 -12.69 16.61
CA ALA A 97 -2.50 -13.86 15.77
C ALA A 97 -1.75 -13.79 14.43
N GLU A 98 -1.72 -12.61 13.79
CA GLU A 98 -0.97 -12.44 12.53
C GLU A 98 0.55 -12.53 12.76
N ILE A 99 1.08 -11.95 13.84
CA ILE A 99 2.50 -12.10 14.20
C ILE A 99 2.86 -13.56 14.43
N ASP A 100 2.03 -14.30 15.16
CA ASP A 100 2.30 -15.72 15.45
C ASP A 100 2.21 -16.58 14.18
N LYS A 101 1.34 -16.23 13.23
CA LYS A 101 1.29 -16.84 11.90
C LYS A 101 2.57 -16.55 11.11
N LEU A 102 3.04 -15.30 11.10
CA LEU A 102 4.29 -14.92 10.41
C LEU A 102 5.50 -15.62 11.02
N LYS A 103 5.57 -15.77 12.34
CA LYS A 103 6.62 -16.56 13.00
C LYS A 103 6.66 -18.00 12.49
N LYS A 104 5.50 -18.66 12.35
CA LYS A 104 5.46 -20.03 11.82
C LYS A 104 5.97 -20.11 10.38
N VAL A 105 5.65 -19.11 9.55
CA VAL A 105 6.13 -19.03 8.16
C VAL A 105 7.65 -18.85 8.11
N TYR A 106 8.20 -17.99 8.98
CA TYR A 106 9.62 -17.62 9.00
C TYR A 106 10.42 -18.28 10.13
N GLN A 107 9.95 -19.42 10.67
CA GLN A 107 10.53 -20.10 11.83
C GLN A 107 11.99 -20.53 11.63
N ASN A 108 12.45 -20.63 10.38
CA ASN A 108 13.82 -21.00 10.02
C ASN A 108 14.68 -19.77 9.69
N SER A 109 14.23 -18.57 10.03
CA SER A 109 14.90 -17.30 9.71
C SER A 109 15.00 -16.42 10.97
N PRO A 110 16.00 -16.64 11.84
CA PRO A 110 16.14 -15.95 13.12
C PRO A 110 16.21 -14.42 13.02
N GLU A 111 16.73 -13.91 11.91
CA GLU A 111 16.78 -12.47 11.62
C GLU A 111 15.38 -11.88 11.42
N ILE A 112 14.53 -12.57 10.66
CA ILE A 112 13.14 -12.16 10.41
C ILE A 112 12.34 -12.24 11.71
N GLU A 113 12.51 -13.31 12.50
CA GLU A 113 11.83 -13.44 13.80
C GLU A 113 12.14 -12.29 14.76
N LYS A 114 13.40 -11.83 14.80
CA LYS A 114 13.80 -10.64 15.58
C LYS A 114 13.12 -9.38 15.06
N GLN A 115 13.03 -9.19 13.74
CA GLN A 115 12.33 -8.06 13.15
C GLN A 115 10.83 -8.05 13.48
N LEU A 116 10.17 -9.21 13.48
CA LEU A 116 8.75 -9.35 13.85
C LEU A 116 8.46 -8.88 15.29
N GLN A 117 9.47 -8.85 16.17
CA GLN A 117 9.31 -8.36 17.55
C GLN A 117 9.44 -6.84 17.69
N LEU A 118 10.04 -6.16 16.72
CA LEU A 118 10.32 -4.73 16.81
C LEU A 118 9.02 -3.91 16.88
N PRO A 119 8.93 -2.89 17.77
CA PRO A 119 7.75 -2.03 17.85
C PRO A 119 7.38 -1.37 16.52
N ALA A 120 8.39 -0.94 15.75
CA ALA A 120 8.19 -0.35 14.43
C ALA A 120 7.50 -1.32 13.45
N TYR A 121 7.93 -2.59 13.43
CA TYR A 121 7.32 -3.60 12.58
C TYR A 121 5.87 -3.89 13.00
N LYS A 122 5.62 -4.02 14.31
CA LYS A 122 4.26 -4.25 14.85
C LYS A 122 3.32 -3.11 14.50
N ALA A 123 3.78 -1.86 14.60
CA ALA A 123 3.01 -0.68 14.21
C ALA A 123 2.71 -0.68 12.70
N GLN A 124 3.70 -1.04 11.86
CA GLN A 124 3.50 -1.17 10.42
C GLN A 124 2.48 -2.26 10.09
N LEU A 125 2.59 -3.43 10.71
CA LEU A 125 1.66 -4.53 10.52
C LEU A 125 0.24 -4.14 10.96
N ALA A 126 0.10 -3.46 12.09
CA ALA A 126 -1.19 -2.94 12.54
C ALA A 126 -1.81 -1.98 11.51
N ASN A 127 -1.03 -1.07 10.93
CA ASN A 127 -1.51 -0.16 9.88
C ASN A 127 -1.98 -0.91 8.62
N ILE A 128 -1.25 -1.96 8.21
CA ILE A 128 -1.64 -2.82 7.09
C ILE A 128 -2.96 -3.52 7.38
N LEU A 129 -3.09 -4.15 8.56
CA LEU A 129 -4.30 -4.86 8.97
C LEU A 129 -5.50 -3.91 9.09
N ASN A 130 -5.30 -2.69 9.61
CA ASN A 130 -6.33 -1.66 9.63
C ASN A 130 -6.83 -1.33 8.23
N GLY A 131 -5.90 -1.10 7.28
CA GLY A 131 -6.26 -0.83 5.89
C GLY A 131 -7.06 -1.97 5.26
N GLN A 132 -6.66 -3.22 5.53
CA GLN A 132 -7.40 -4.41 5.07
C GLN A 132 -8.81 -4.47 5.66
N LYS A 133 -8.96 -4.24 6.98
CA LYS A 133 -10.28 -4.23 7.64
C LYS A 133 -11.21 -3.16 7.06
N VAL A 134 -10.68 -1.99 6.75
CA VAL A 134 -11.45 -0.92 6.10
C VAL A 134 -11.91 -1.33 4.70
N VAL A 135 -11.03 -1.90 3.89
CA VAL A 135 -11.38 -2.38 2.54
C VAL A 135 -12.47 -3.46 2.62
N GLU A 136 -12.36 -4.41 3.56
CA GLU A 136 -13.40 -5.42 3.79
C GLU A 136 -14.72 -4.82 4.27
N TRP A 137 -14.67 -3.81 5.15
CA TRP A 137 -15.85 -3.09 5.59
C TRP A 137 -16.56 -2.39 4.42
N LEU A 138 -15.80 -1.71 3.55
CA LEU A 138 -16.32 -1.04 2.36
C LEU A 138 -16.97 -2.04 1.39
N LYS A 139 -16.35 -3.20 1.16
CA LYS A 139 -16.94 -4.27 0.32
C LYS A 139 -18.30 -4.71 0.85
N LYS A 140 -18.40 -4.99 2.15
CA LYS A 140 -19.66 -5.42 2.78
C LYS A 140 -20.75 -4.36 2.63
N LYS A 141 -20.40 -3.08 2.72
CA LYS A 141 -21.34 -1.97 2.54
C LYS A 141 -21.79 -1.71 1.10
N MET A 142 -21.06 -2.21 0.11
CA MET A 142 -21.43 -2.05 -1.31
C MET A 142 -22.19 -3.25 -1.89
N ILE A 143 -22.18 -4.39 -1.17
CA ILE A 143 -22.92 -5.61 -1.54
C ILE A 143 -24.31 -5.64 -0.87
N ASN A 144 -24.47 -4.93 0.26
CA ASN A 144 -25.76 -4.64 0.89
C ASN A 144 -26.37 -3.35 0.34
#